data_AF-A0AAE6VUR5-F1
#
_entry.id   AF-A0AAE6VUR5-F1
#
_cell.length_a   1.000
_cell.length_b   1.000
_cell.length_c   1.000
_cell.angle_alpha   90.00
_cell.angle_beta   90.00
_cell.angle_gamma   90.00
#
_symmetry.space_group_name_H-M   'P 1'
#
loop_
_entity.id
_entity.type
_entity.pdbx_description
1 polymer ?
#
loop_
_entity_poly.entity_id
_entity_poly.type
_entity_poly.pdbx_seq_one_letter_code
_entity_poly.pdbx_strand_id
1 'polypeptide(L)'
;MLNGNLEAFWRSRLSKKDPVARIGYALWVTDTAKLKHAIQSGDTNFWNNKGFTYWEFMARSTVVNLATGLERGGFRGTFSQMRAKIKDVGIEVANQHISFVTHDYDNGNIGEVKGLLSLKQMADYHHIAFKLFNIPNHFYGGTWLNNVPDEAEFTLYGELYCHDCDSAVGYKGANQ
;
A
#
# COMPACT_ATOMS: atom_id res chain seq x y z
N MET A 1 -3.81 -16.39 -6.72
CA MET A 1 -4.75 -15.67 -5.83
C MET A 1 -4.23 -15.71 -4.41
N LEU A 2 -4.46 -14.65 -3.64
CA LEU A 2 -4.11 -14.56 -2.22
C LEU A 2 -5.00 -15.51 -1.40
N ASN A 3 -4.44 -16.38 -0.55
CA ASN A 3 -5.22 -17.24 0.36
C ASN A 3 -5.77 -16.49 1.59
N GLY A 4 -6.00 -15.18 1.49
CA GLY A 4 -6.49 -14.32 2.59
C GLY A 4 -5.49 -14.05 3.72
N ASN A 5 -4.28 -14.59 3.66
CA ASN A 5 -3.22 -14.38 4.66
C ASN A 5 -2.35 -13.17 4.27
N LEU A 6 -2.78 -11.98 4.71
CA LEU A 6 -2.09 -10.72 4.42
C LEU A 6 -0.73 -10.62 5.09
N GLU A 7 -0.56 -11.12 6.33
CA GLU A 7 0.76 -11.14 7.00
C GLU A 7 1.78 -11.90 6.16
N ALA A 8 1.47 -13.13 5.75
CA ALA A 8 2.38 -13.95 4.97
C ALA A 8 2.70 -13.32 3.61
N PHE A 9 1.69 -12.74 2.95
CA PHE A 9 1.87 -12.06 1.68
C PHE A 9 2.82 -10.87 1.80
N TRP A 10 2.53 -9.93 2.69
CA TRP A 10 3.36 -8.73 2.84
C TRP A 10 4.74 -9.05 3.37
N ARG A 11 4.87 -10.07 4.24
CA ARG A 11 6.19 -10.58 4.65
C ARG A 11 7.01 -11.10 3.48
N SER A 12 6.38 -11.79 2.51
CA SER A 12 7.06 -12.27 1.31
C SER A 12 7.51 -11.14 0.37
N ARG A 13 6.77 -10.03 0.34
CA ARG A 13 7.15 -8.81 -0.41
C ARG A 13 8.25 -8.04 0.33
N LEU A 14 8.20 -8.02 1.67
CA LEU A 14 9.22 -7.41 2.51
C LEU A 14 10.60 -8.03 2.28
N SER A 15 10.69 -9.37 2.15
CA SER A 15 11.96 -10.05 1.83
C SER A 15 12.51 -9.72 0.44
N LYS A 16 11.66 -9.19 -0.46
CA LYS A 16 12.04 -8.74 -1.80
C LYS A 16 12.30 -7.23 -1.86
N LYS A 17 12.31 -6.55 -0.71
CA LYS A 17 12.43 -5.09 -0.59
C LYS A 17 11.39 -4.32 -1.40
N ASP A 18 10.18 -4.86 -1.49
CA ASP A 18 9.08 -4.15 -2.11
C ASP A 18 8.76 -2.86 -1.32
N PRO A 19 8.71 -1.68 -1.99
CA PRO A 19 8.58 -0.39 -1.30
C PRO A 19 7.34 -0.31 -0.39
N VAL A 20 6.22 -0.90 -0.79
CA VAL A 20 4.94 -0.85 -0.05
C VAL A 20 4.85 -1.92 1.03
N ALA A 21 5.73 -2.91 1.02
CA ALA A 21 5.66 -4.01 1.98
C ALA A 21 5.93 -3.58 3.42
N ARG A 22 6.57 -2.43 3.65
CA ARG A 22 6.79 -1.86 4.98
C ARG A 22 5.47 -1.56 5.67
N ILE A 23 4.61 -0.79 5.00
CA ILE A 23 3.28 -0.47 5.53
C ILE A 23 2.37 -1.68 5.51
N GLY A 24 2.42 -2.50 4.44
CA GLY A 24 1.61 -3.72 4.33
C GLY A 24 1.92 -4.69 5.48
N TYR A 25 3.19 -4.96 5.75
CA TYR A 25 3.56 -5.86 6.83
C TYR A 25 3.24 -5.24 8.20
N ALA A 26 3.54 -3.96 8.42
CA ALA A 26 3.21 -3.28 9.68
C ALA A 26 1.71 -3.30 9.99
N LEU A 27 0.85 -3.20 8.97
CA LEU A 27 -0.61 -3.21 9.12
C LEU A 27 -1.16 -4.60 9.46
N TRP A 28 -0.61 -5.65 8.85
CA TRP A 28 -1.22 -6.99 8.87
C TRP A 28 -0.49 -7.99 9.77
N VAL A 29 0.63 -7.62 10.35
CA VAL A 29 1.37 -8.46 11.30
C VAL A 29 0.52 -8.72 12.56
N THR A 30 0.39 -10.00 12.91
CA THR A 30 -0.41 -10.45 14.06
C THR A 30 0.26 -10.16 15.42
N ASP A 31 1.56 -9.87 15.41
CA ASP A 31 2.37 -9.70 16.60
C ASP A 31 3.39 -8.56 16.40
N THR A 32 3.32 -7.54 17.27
CA THR A 32 4.20 -6.38 17.22
C THR A 32 5.66 -6.72 17.50
N ALA A 33 5.95 -7.81 18.21
CA ALA A 33 7.32 -8.30 18.39
C ALA A 33 7.94 -8.72 17.06
N LYS A 34 7.16 -9.33 16.15
CA LYS A 34 7.62 -9.67 14.79
C LYS A 34 7.92 -8.42 13.96
N LEU A 35 7.11 -7.37 14.10
CA LEU A 35 7.36 -6.08 13.42
C LEU A 35 8.65 -5.45 13.93
N LYS A 36 8.81 -5.37 15.25
CA LYS A 36 10.01 -4.83 15.89
C LYS A 36 11.26 -5.58 15.44
N HIS A 37 11.21 -6.91 15.42
CA HIS A 37 12.32 -7.73 14.95
C HIS A 37 12.64 -7.46 13.47
N ALA A 38 11.64 -7.44 12.58
CA ALA A 38 11.86 -7.19 11.15
C ALA A 38 12.48 -5.81 10.85
N ILE A 39 12.16 -4.80 11.66
CA ILE A 39 12.76 -3.46 11.56
C ILE A 39 14.20 -3.46 12.09
N GLN A 40 14.43 -4.07 13.26
CA GLN A 40 15.74 -4.07 13.91
C GLN A 40 16.78 -4.94 13.20
N SER A 41 16.37 -6.04 12.59
CA SER A 41 17.26 -6.93 11.82
C SER A 41 17.33 -6.57 10.34
N GLY A 42 16.51 -5.62 9.88
CA GLY A 42 16.39 -5.24 8.48
C GLY A 42 17.40 -4.17 8.06
N ASP A 43 17.44 -3.90 6.76
CA ASP A 43 18.19 -2.79 6.18
C ASP A 43 17.58 -1.45 6.62
N THR A 44 18.35 -0.62 7.32
CA THR A 44 17.87 0.65 7.87
C THR A 44 17.47 1.63 6.78
N ASN A 45 18.13 1.62 5.61
CA ASN A 45 17.77 2.47 4.49
C ASN A 45 16.43 2.05 3.91
N PHE A 46 16.22 0.74 3.76
CA PHE A 46 14.90 0.23 3.38
C PHE A 46 13.83 0.66 4.39
N TRP A 47 14.11 0.73 5.70
CA TRP A 47 13.15 1.24 6.68
C TRP A 47 13.12 2.78 6.82
N ASN A 48 13.64 3.53 5.84
CA ASN A 48 13.74 4.99 5.83
C ASN A 48 14.43 5.58 7.08
N ASN A 49 15.36 4.82 7.66
CA ASN A 49 16.02 5.11 8.93
C ASN A 49 15.02 5.38 10.08
N LYS A 50 13.79 4.85 9.98
CA LYS A 50 12.75 4.95 11.00
C LYS A 50 12.67 3.67 11.84
N GLY A 51 12.45 3.84 13.14
CA GLY A 51 12.32 2.75 14.09
C GLY A 51 10.88 2.22 14.24
N PHE A 52 10.73 1.21 15.11
CA PHE A 52 9.46 0.53 15.41
C PHE A 52 8.30 1.49 15.70
N THR A 53 8.49 2.47 16.58
CA THR A 53 7.43 3.41 17.00
C THR A 53 6.79 4.15 15.83
N TYR A 54 7.60 4.53 14.84
CA TYR A 54 7.10 5.22 13.65
C TYR A 54 6.20 4.31 12.81
N TRP A 55 6.69 3.09 12.49
CA TRP A 55 5.94 2.15 11.66
C TRP A 55 4.68 1.61 12.34
N GLU A 56 4.72 1.43 13.67
CA GLU A 56 3.52 1.11 14.45
C GLU A 56 2.48 2.24 14.40
N PHE A 57 2.92 3.51 14.52
CA PHE A 57 2.04 4.66 14.40
C PHE A 57 1.40 4.73 13.00
N MET A 58 2.19 4.53 11.94
CA MET A 58 1.70 4.50 10.56
C MET A 58 0.65 3.40 10.32
N ALA A 59 0.84 2.21 10.89
CA ALA A 59 -0.14 1.13 10.81
C ALA A 59 -1.46 1.50 11.51
N ARG A 60 -1.40 2.13 12.69
CA ARG A 60 -2.61 2.53 13.43
C ARG A 60 -3.36 3.67 12.74
N SER A 61 -2.65 4.70 12.27
CA SER A 61 -3.26 5.81 11.53
C SER A 61 -3.94 5.32 10.24
N THR A 62 -3.31 4.36 9.56
CA THR A 62 -3.86 3.65 8.41
C THR A 62 -5.21 2.99 8.70
N VAL A 63 -5.33 2.22 9.80
CA VAL A 63 -6.60 1.58 10.18
C VAL A 63 -7.70 2.62 10.39
N VAL A 64 -7.39 3.74 11.05
CA VAL A 64 -8.34 4.85 11.28
C VAL A 64 -8.76 5.51 9.96
N ASN A 65 -7.81 5.73 9.05
CA ASN A 65 -8.09 6.28 7.73
C ASN A 65 -9.00 5.36 6.91
N LEU A 66 -8.72 4.05 6.90
CA LEU A 66 -9.57 3.07 6.20
C LEU A 66 -10.98 3.01 6.80
N ALA A 67 -11.11 3.04 8.12
CA ALA A 67 -12.42 3.11 8.78
C ALA A 67 -13.20 4.36 8.37
N THR A 68 -12.55 5.53 8.40
CA THR A 68 -13.15 6.80 7.99
C THR A 68 -13.55 6.78 6.51
N GLY A 69 -12.70 6.22 5.64
CA GLY A 69 -12.98 6.06 4.22
C GLY A 69 -14.20 5.18 3.96
N LEU A 70 -14.31 4.05 4.67
CA LEU A 70 -15.47 3.15 4.59
C LEU A 70 -16.75 3.84 5.07
N GLU A 71 -16.69 4.60 6.17
CA GLU A 71 -17.85 5.35 6.68
C GLU A 71 -18.32 6.44 5.72
N ARG A 72 -17.38 7.15 5.07
CA ARG A 72 -17.69 8.13 4.01
C ARG A 72 -18.25 7.44 2.76
N GLY A 73 -17.80 6.22 2.48
CA GLY A 73 -18.35 5.35 1.45
C GLY A 73 -19.73 4.77 1.78
N GLY A 74 -20.31 5.12 2.94
CA GLY A 74 -21.65 4.70 3.35
C GLY A 74 -21.69 3.37 4.11
N PHE A 75 -20.54 2.74 4.39
CA PHE A 75 -20.52 1.55 5.23
C PHE A 75 -20.89 1.91 6.68
N ARG A 76 -21.87 1.19 7.23
CA ARG A 76 -22.29 1.30 8.63
C ARG A 76 -22.25 -0.09 9.24
N GLY A 77 -21.57 -0.25 10.37
CA GLY A 77 -21.44 -1.53 11.03
C GLY A 77 -20.85 -1.41 12.43
N THR A 78 -20.90 -2.51 13.16
CA THR A 78 -20.21 -2.66 14.45
C THR A 78 -18.69 -2.61 14.28
N PHE A 79 -17.96 -2.43 15.38
CA PHE A 79 -16.49 -2.50 15.37
C PHE A 79 -15.95 -3.82 14.78
N SER A 80 -16.61 -4.95 15.03
CA SER A 80 -16.21 -6.24 14.46
C SER A 80 -16.40 -6.27 12.93
N GLN A 81 -17.53 -5.75 12.44
CA GLN A 81 -17.82 -5.65 11.02
C GLN A 81 -16.88 -4.65 10.32
N MET A 82 -16.55 -3.53 10.95
CA MET A 82 -15.56 -2.57 10.44
C MET A 82 -14.18 -3.22 10.27
N ARG A 83 -13.70 -3.96 11.27
CA ARG A 83 -12.42 -4.68 11.15
C ARG A 83 -12.43 -5.73 10.04
N ALA A 84 -13.52 -6.49 9.89
CA ALA A 84 -13.67 -7.42 8.79
C ALA A 84 -13.63 -6.70 7.44
N LYS A 85 -14.34 -5.57 7.32
CA LYS A 85 -14.38 -4.78 6.09
C LYS A 85 -13.02 -4.16 5.73
N ILE A 86 -12.26 -3.68 6.73
CA ILE A 86 -10.88 -3.21 6.55
C ILE A 86 -9.99 -4.36 6.03
N LYS A 87 -10.18 -5.58 6.54
CA LYS A 87 -9.47 -6.76 6.03
C LYS A 87 -9.83 -7.05 4.57
N ASP A 88 -11.11 -6.94 4.18
CA ASP A 88 -11.52 -7.10 2.78
C ASP A 88 -10.83 -6.07 1.87
N VAL A 89 -10.74 -4.81 2.31
CA VAL A 89 -9.99 -3.76 1.59
C VAL A 89 -8.52 -4.16 1.45
N GLY A 90 -7.89 -4.66 2.51
CA GLY A 90 -6.51 -5.14 2.48
C GLY A 90 -6.28 -6.29 1.50
N ILE A 91 -7.22 -7.24 1.42
CA ILE A 91 -7.18 -8.35 0.46
C ILE A 91 -7.24 -7.82 -0.96
N GLU A 92 -8.13 -6.87 -1.24
CA GLU A 92 -8.25 -6.30 -2.57
C GLU A 92 -7.00 -5.50 -2.97
N VAL A 93 -6.45 -4.68 -2.08
CA VAL A 93 -5.19 -3.97 -2.29
C VAL A 93 -4.05 -4.94 -2.61
N ALA A 94 -3.96 -6.06 -1.90
CA ALA A 94 -2.96 -7.10 -2.17
C ALA A 94 -3.18 -7.81 -3.53
N ASN A 95 -4.43 -8.08 -3.91
CA ASN A 95 -4.75 -8.67 -5.22
C ASN A 95 -4.41 -7.71 -6.37
N GLN A 96 -4.74 -6.43 -6.24
CA GLN A 96 -4.42 -5.41 -7.23
C GLN A 96 -2.90 -5.20 -7.35
N HIS A 97 -2.18 -5.19 -6.22
CA HIS A 97 -0.72 -5.20 -6.23
C HIS A 97 -0.14 -6.40 -7.01
N ILE A 98 -0.64 -7.62 -6.76
CA ILE A 98 -0.20 -8.82 -7.51
C ILE A 98 -0.46 -8.62 -9.01
N SER A 99 -1.66 -8.17 -9.39
CA SER A 99 -2.04 -7.95 -10.78
C SER A 99 -1.08 -6.98 -11.49
N PHE A 100 -0.79 -5.85 -10.85
CA PHE A 100 0.10 -4.83 -11.42
C PHE A 100 1.54 -5.31 -11.52
N VAL A 101 2.08 -5.99 -10.49
CA VAL A 101 3.42 -6.57 -10.53
C VAL A 101 3.53 -7.63 -11.62
N THR A 102 2.54 -8.50 -11.77
CA THR A 102 2.51 -9.52 -12.82
C THR A 102 2.44 -8.89 -14.20
N HIS A 103 1.56 -7.91 -14.41
CA HIS A 103 1.47 -7.21 -15.69
C HIS A 103 2.78 -6.52 -16.05
N ASP A 104 3.41 -5.83 -15.11
CA ASP A 104 4.69 -5.17 -15.32
C ASP A 104 5.80 -6.17 -15.70
N TYR A 105 5.86 -7.29 -14.98
CA TYR A 105 6.83 -8.35 -15.20
C TYR A 105 6.67 -9.04 -16.58
N ASP A 106 5.43 -9.33 -16.97
CA ASP A 106 5.10 -10.15 -18.13
C ASP A 106 4.95 -9.35 -19.44
N ASN A 107 4.43 -8.12 -19.38
CA ASN A 107 3.87 -7.43 -20.55
C ASN A 107 4.31 -5.98 -20.75
N GLY A 108 4.96 -5.36 -19.76
CA GLY A 108 5.18 -3.91 -19.77
C GLY A 108 6.63 -3.47 -19.65
N ASN A 109 7.39 -4.04 -18.70
CA ASN A 109 8.57 -3.38 -18.11
C ASN A 109 8.40 -1.86 -18.09
N ILE A 110 7.47 -1.40 -17.25
CA ILE A 110 7.13 0.01 -17.12
C ILE A 110 8.12 0.59 -16.11
N GLY A 111 8.99 1.48 -16.59
CA GLY A 111 10.16 1.92 -15.84
C GLY A 111 11.42 1.14 -16.20
N GLU A 112 12.35 1.02 -15.25
CA GLU A 112 13.68 0.47 -15.44
C GLU A 112 13.84 -0.95 -14.88
N VAL A 113 13.01 -1.34 -13.90
CA VAL A 113 13.16 -2.56 -13.10
C VAL A 113 11.89 -3.40 -13.16
N LYS A 114 11.96 -4.53 -13.88
CA LYS A 114 10.86 -5.50 -13.99
C LYS A 114 10.26 -5.89 -12.64
N GLY A 115 8.95 -5.69 -12.51
CA GLY A 115 8.15 -6.06 -11.35
C GLY A 115 8.28 -5.08 -10.16
N LEU A 116 9.02 -3.98 -10.31
CA LEU A 116 9.04 -2.88 -9.37
C LEU A 116 8.08 -1.80 -9.88
N LEU A 117 7.08 -1.47 -9.06
CA LEU A 117 6.04 -0.53 -9.49
C LEU A 117 6.47 0.91 -9.24
N SER A 118 6.14 1.79 -10.18
CA SER A 118 6.15 3.23 -10.00
C SER A 118 5.06 3.70 -9.04
N LEU A 119 5.20 4.90 -8.47
CA LEU A 119 4.16 5.45 -7.60
C LEU A 119 2.82 5.61 -8.32
N LYS A 120 2.84 5.92 -9.62
CA LYS A 120 1.61 6.08 -10.41
C LYS A 120 0.86 4.75 -10.56
N GLN A 121 1.58 3.66 -10.83
CA GLN A 121 1.02 2.30 -10.80
C GLN A 121 0.47 1.96 -9.41
N MET A 122 1.18 2.35 -8.36
CA MET A 122 0.72 2.13 -6.99
C MET A 122 -0.56 2.88 -6.64
N ALA A 123 -0.64 4.16 -7.00
CA ALA A 123 -1.84 4.98 -6.80
C ALA A 123 -3.03 4.40 -7.55
N ASP A 124 -2.84 4.01 -8.82
CA ASP A 124 -3.90 3.47 -9.66
C ASP A 124 -4.47 2.16 -9.11
N TYR A 125 -3.63 1.23 -8.63
CA TYR A 125 -4.13 -0.02 -8.07
C TYR A 125 -4.86 0.20 -6.73
N HIS A 126 -4.45 1.19 -5.92
CA HIS A 126 -5.20 1.58 -4.73
C HIS A 126 -6.55 2.20 -5.09
N HIS A 127 -6.61 3.06 -6.12
CA HIS A 127 -7.86 3.64 -6.61
C HIS A 127 -8.84 2.57 -7.08
N ILE A 128 -8.37 1.55 -7.81
CA ILE A 128 -9.18 0.41 -8.23
C ILE A 128 -9.74 -0.33 -7.02
N ALA A 129 -8.87 -0.65 -6.04
CA ALA A 129 -9.30 -1.33 -4.82
C ALA A 129 -10.33 -0.51 -4.04
N PHE A 130 -10.12 0.79 -3.85
CA PHE A 130 -11.02 1.66 -3.07
C PHE A 130 -12.37 1.90 -3.74
N LYS A 131 -12.39 1.97 -5.07
CA LYS A 131 -13.64 2.06 -5.84
C LYS A 131 -14.58 0.90 -5.52
N LEU A 132 -14.06 -0.32 -5.33
CA LEU A 132 -14.86 -1.50 -4.97
C LEU A 132 -15.61 -1.33 -3.63
N PHE A 133 -15.06 -0.53 -2.72
CA PHE A 133 -15.63 -0.31 -1.38
C PHE A 133 -16.26 1.07 -1.21
N ASN A 134 -16.42 1.83 -2.30
CA ASN A 134 -16.87 3.22 -2.28
C ASN A 134 -16.02 4.13 -1.37
N ILE A 135 -14.75 3.77 -1.15
CA ILE A 135 -13.82 4.59 -0.38
C ILE A 135 -13.34 5.72 -1.29
N PRO A 136 -13.39 6.99 -0.86
CA PRO A 136 -12.87 8.09 -1.65
C PRO A 136 -11.38 7.87 -1.99
N ASN A 137 -11.02 8.09 -3.24
CA ASN A 137 -9.70 7.76 -3.79
C ASN A 137 -8.52 8.52 -3.15
N HIS A 138 -8.77 9.54 -2.33
CA HIS A 138 -7.75 10.31 -1.60
C HIS A 138 -7.48 9.76 -0.18
N PHE A 139 -8.07 8.64 0.21
CA PHE A 139 -7.79 7.96 1.48
C PHE A 139 -6.70 6.90 1.31
N TYR A 140 -5.78 6.79 2.27
CA TYR A 140 -4.81 5.69 2.45
C TYR A 140 -3.99 5.28 1.20
N GLY A 141 -2.99 6.09 0.80
CA GLY A 141 -2.14 5.78 -0.36
C GLY A 141 -2.86 5.89 -1.70
N GLY A 142 -4.19 6.03 -1.67
CA GLY A 142 -4.96 6.72 -2.67
C GLY A 142 -4.59 8.19 -2.59
N THR A 143 -3.90 8.62 -3.62
CA THR A 143 -3.32 9.95 -3.72
C THR A 143 -4.37 11.05 -3.88
N TRP A 144 -4.02 12.29 -3.57
CA TRP A 144 -4.78 13.50 -3.90
C TRP A 144 -4.70 13.86 -5.40
N LEU A 145 -4.33 12.94 -6.30
CA LEU A 145 -4.08 13.17 -7.73
C LEU A 145 -5.18 13.93 -8.49
N ASN A 146 -6.40 14.02 -7.94
CA ASN A 146 -7.49 14.80 -8.55
C ASN A 146 -7.74 16.19 -7.92
N ASN A 147 -7.02 16.57 -6.86
CA ASN A 147 -7.26 17.80 -6.09
C ASN A 147 -5.99 18.63 -5.78
N VAL A 148 -4.77 18.08 -5.91
CA VAL A 148 -3.52 18.79 -5.63
C VAL A 148 -2.47 18.41 -6.68
N PRO A 149 -1.62 19.33 -7.17
CA PRO A 149 -0.56 19.00 -8.10
C PRO A 149 0.39 17.93 -7.55
N ASP A 150 0.70 16.94 -8.38
CA ASP A 150 1.64 15.84 -8.18
C ASP A 150 2.85 16.18 -7.27
N GLU A 151 3.54 17.29 -7.53
CA GLU A 151 4.76 17.72 -6.80
C GLU A 151 4.56 17.91 -5.29
N ALA A 152 3.39 18.41 -4.85
CA ALA A 152 3.12 18.68 -3.44
C ALA A 152 2.91 17.39 -2.63
N GLU A 153 2.34 16.37 -3.26
CA GLU A 153 2.11 15.06 -2.65
C GLU A 153 3.36 14.18 -2.69
N PHE A 154 4.14 14.25 -3.78
CA PHE A 154 5.46 13.63 -3.88
C PHE A 154 6.40 14.13 -2.78
N THR A 155 6.30 15.39 -2.38
CA THR A 155 7.10 15.96 -1.28
C THR A 155 6.68 15.45 0.11
N LEU A 156 5.40 15.11 0.31
CA LEU A 156 4.84 14.71 1.62
C LEU A 156 4.81 13.19 1.85
N TYR A 157 4.54 12.40 0.81
CA TYR A 157 4.37 10.95 0.90
C TYR A 157 5.31 10.17 -0.02
N GLY A 158 5.98 10.84 -0.97
CA GLY A 158 6.91 10.20 -1.91
C GLY A 158 8.10 9.56 -1.19
N GLU A 159 8.68 10.16 -0.15
CA GLU A 159 9.76 9.51 0.60
C GLU A 159 9.28 8.28 1.38
N LEU A 160 8.01 8.24 1.79
CA LEU A 160 7.41 7.17 2.59
C LEU A 160 7.09 5.92 1.76
N TYR A 161 6.68 6.10 0.51
CA TYR A 161 6.19 5.02 -0.36
C TYR A 161 7.01 4.82 -1.64
N CYS A 162 7.76 5.84 -2.09
CA CYS A 162 8.36 5.93 -3.42
C CYS A 162 9.88 6.13 -3.42
N HIS A 163 10.56 6.25 -2.27
CA HIS A 163 12.04 6.32 -2.25
C HIS A 163 12.69 5.16 -3.02
N ASP A 164 12.03 3.99 -3.05
CA ASP A 164 12.53 2.77 -3.68
C ASP A 164 11.64 2.29 -4.85
N CYS A 165 10.73 3.13 -5.36
CA CYS A 165 9.87 2.78 -6.50
C CYS A 165 10.57 2.94 -7.85
N ASP A 166 9.98 2.35 -8.88
CA ASP A 166 10.44 2.52 -10.25
C ASP A 166 9.95 3.83 -10.90
N SER A 167 10.52 4.17 -12.05
CA SER A 167 10.08 5.24 -12.93
C SER A 167 8.70 4.97 -13.54
N ALA A 168 7.88 6.01 -13.70
CA ALA A 168 6.58 5.89 -14.39
C ALA A 168 6.68 6.00 -15.92
N VAL A 169 7.89 6.05 -16.49
CA VAL A 169 8.11 6.16 -17.94
C VAL A 169 7.46 5.00 -18.67
N GLY A 170 6.65 5.31 -19.69
CA GLY A 170 5.90 4.33 -20.46
C GLY A 170 4.55 3.92 -19.85
N TYR A 171 4.22 4.38 -18.64
CA TYR A 171 2.93 4.10 -18.03
C TYR A 171 1.81 4.98 -18.60
N LYS A 172 0.74 4.36 -19.12
CA LYS A 172 -0.43 5.07 -19.69
C LYS A 172 -1.60 5.28 -18.72
N GLY A 173 -1.46 4.81 -17.48
CA GLY A 173 -2.52 4.82 -16.46
C GLY A 173 -3.47 3.63 -16.58
N ALA A 174 -4.12 3.26 -15.47
CA ALA A 174 -4.97 2.06 -15.43
C ALA A 174 -6.34 2.18 -16.14
N ASN A 175 -6.69 3.37 -16.64
CA ASN A 175 -7.95 3.65 -17.33
C ASN A 175 -7.78 3.89 -18.85
N GLN A 176 -6.62 3.57 -19.43
CA GLN A 176 -6.34 3.69 -20.87
C GLN A 176 -5.98 2.35 -21.50
#